data_AF-A0AAD8P303-F1
#
_entry.id   AF-A0AAD8P303-F1
#
_cell.length_a   1.000
_cell.length_b   1.000
_cell.length_c   1.000
_cell.angle_alpha   90.00
_cell.angle_beta   90.00
_cell.angle_gamma   90.00
#
_symmetry.space_group_name_H-M   'P 1'
#
loop_
_entity.id
_entity.type
_entity.pdbx_description
1 polymer ?
#
loop_
_entity_poly.entity_id
_entity_poly.type
_entity_poly.pdbx_seq_one_letter_code
_entity_poly.pdbx_strand_id
1 'polypeptide(L)'
;MKKSSGVEGIARIEIQKRIDLIQIIIYMGFPKILIESRPRGIEELQMNLQKEFNSVNRKLNIAITRIEKPYGNPNIRAEFIAGQLKNRVSFRKAMKKAIELTEQADTKGIQVQIAGRIDGKEIARVEWIREGRVPLQTIRAKIDYCSYTVRTIYGVLGIKIWIFIEGE
;
A
#
# COMPACT_ATOMS: atom_id res chain seq x y z
N MET A 1 -7.23 -12.19 1.27
CA MET A 1 -6.12 -12.08 0.30
C MET A 1 -6.32 -10.83 -0.55
N LYS A 2 -5.33 -9.94 -0.68
CA LYS A 2 -5.34 -8.81 -1.63
C LYS A 2 -5.16 -9.40 -3.04
N LYS A 3 -6.23 -9.97 -3.63
CA LYS A 3 -6.26 -10.28 -5.07
C LYS A 3 -6.34 -8.97 -5.84
N SER A 4 -5.80 -8.98 -7.06
CA SER A 4 -5.62 -7.87 -7.98
C SER A 4 -6.92 -7.12 -8.35
N SER A 5 -7.56 -6.45 -7.39
CA SER A 5 -8.36 -5.29 -7.72
C SER A 5 -7.37 -4.22 -8.17
N GLY A 6 -7.53 -3.67 -9.37
CA GLY A 6 -6.72 -2.54 -9.87
C GLY A 6 -6.96 -1.24 -9.10
N VAL A 7 -7.29 -1.35 -7.81
CA VAL A 7 -7.55 -0.25 -6.89
C VAL A 7 -6.29 -0.06 -6.07
N GLU A 8 -5.55 0.97 -6.44
CA GLU A 8 -4.36 1.42 -5.73
C GLU A 8 -4.77 2.38 -4.59
N GLY A 9 -3.97 2.46 -3.54
CA GLY A 9 -4.14 3.37 -2.42
C GLY A 9 -4.89 2.80 -1.21
N ILE A 10 -5.08 1.48 -1.11
CA ILE A 10 -5.68 0.85 0.08
C ILE A 10 -4.61 0.61 1.14
N ALA A 11 -4.75 1.25 2.30
CA ALA A 11 -3.81 1.11 3.41
C ALA A 11 -4.18 -0.03 4.36
N ARG A 12 -5.42 -0.05 4.83
CA ARG A 12 -5.94 -1.05 5.78
C ARG A 12 -7.44 -1.26 5.60
N ILE A 13 -7.91 -2.43 5.99
CA ILE A 13 -9.33 -2.79 6.00
C ILE A 13 -9.66 -3.20 7.42
N GLU A 14 -10.64 -2.54 8.01
CA GLU A 14 -11.16 -2.87 9.34
C GLU A 14 -12.52 -3.54 9.19
N ILE A 15 -12.73 -4.64 9.91
CA ILE A 15 -13.98 -5.40 9.87
C ILE A 15 -14.56 -5.38 11.27
N GLN A 16 -15.67 -4.66 11.44
CA GLN A 16 -16.42 -4.60 12.68
C GLN A 16 -17.64 -5.51 12.56
N LYS A 17 -17.66 -6.58 13.36
CA LYS A 17 -18.74 -7.56 13.36
C LYS A 17 -19.68 -7.29 14.53
N ARG A 18 -20.94 -6.99 14.21
CA ARG A 18 -22.05 -6.94 15.17
C ARG A 18 -22.93 -8.19 14.98
N ILE A 19 -23.98 -8.30 15.81
CA ILE A 19 -24.89 -9.46 15.81
C ILE A 19 -25.59 -9.60 14.44
N ASP A 20 -26.14 -8.49 13.93
CA ASP A 20 -26.95 -8.49 12.70
C ASP A 20 -26.23 -7.88 11.48
N LEU A 21 -25.13 -7.13 11.72
CA LEU A 21 -24.46 -6.34 10.71
C LEU A 21 -22.95 -6.51 10.75
N ILE A 22 -22.35 -6.67 9.59
CA ILE A 22 -20.90 -6.65 9.39
C ILE A 22 -20.56 -5.34 8.68
N GLN A 23 -19.80 -4.48 9.35
CA GLN A 23 -19.34 -3.22 8.81
C GLN A 23 -17.88 -3.35 8.37
N ILE A 24 -17.62 -3.13 7.09
CA ILE A 24 -16.28 -3.15 6.50
C ILE A 24 -15.87 -1.69 6.25
N ILE A 25 -14.84 -1.22 6.93
CA ILE A 25 -14.28 0.12 6.76
C ILE A 25 -12.97 0.00 6.00
N ILE A 26 -12.96 0.52 4.77
CA ILE A 26 -11.78 0.53 3.91
C ILE A 26 -11.10 1.89 4.06
N TYR A 27 -9.88 1.90 4.58
CA TYR A 27 -9.07 3.11 4.69
C TYR A 27 -8.22 3.29 3.44
N MET A 28 -8.45 4.41 2.74
CA MET A 28 -7.80 4.72 1.46
C MET A 28 -7.12 6.07 1.50
N GLY A 29 -6.01 6.20 0.77
CA GLY A 29 -5.36 7.50 0.62
C GLY A 29 -6.08 8.45 -0.33
N PHE A 30 -6.61 7.90 -1.44
CA PHE A 30 -7.24 8.67 -2.50
C PHE A 30 -8.64 8.11 -2.84
N PRO A 31 -9.65 8.30 -1.96
CA PRO A 31 -10.97 7.71 -2.15
C PRO A 31 -11.70 8.25 -3.40
N LYS A 32 -11.42 9.50 -3.79
CA LYS A 32 -12.01 10.13 -4.98
C LYS A 32 -11.73 9.33 -6.26
N ILE A 33 -10.49 8.85 -6.41
CA ILE A 33 -10.09 8.06 -7.59
C ILE A 33 -10.94 6.80 -7.71
N LEU A 34 -11.26 6.13 -6.61
CA LEU A 34 -12.10 4.93 -6.62
C LEU A 34 -13.54 5.25 -7.03
N ILE A 35 -14.11 6.30 -6.45
CA ILE A 35 -15.51 6.71 -6.69
C ILE A 35 -15.68 7.20 -8.14
N GLU A 36 -14.75 8.02 -8.63
CA GLU A 36 -14.77 8.58 -9.99
C GLU A 36 -14.51 7.51 -11.05
N SER A 37 -13.58 6.58 -10.80
CA SER A 37 -13.23 5.54 -11.77
C SER A 37 -14.29 4.43 -11.86
N ARG A 38 -15.05 4.19 -10.79
CA ARG A 38 -16.06 3.11 -10.72
C ARG A 38 -17.24 3.49 -9.82
N PRO A 39 -18.22 4.27 -10.32
CA PRO A 39 -19.42 4.61 -9.55
C PRO A 39 -20.20 3.36 -9.11
N ARG A 40 -20.26 2.31 -9.96
CA ARG A 40 -20.91 1.02 -9.64
C ARG A 40 -20.01 0.03 -8.89
N GLY A 41 -18.72 0.34 -8.73
CA GLY A 41 -17.75 -0.61 -8.17
C GLY A 41 -18.03 -0.96 -6.71
N ILE A 42 -18.55 -0.02 -5.93
CA ILE A 42 -18.87 -0.25 -4.51
C ILE A 42 -20.10 -1.16 -4.37
N GLU A 43 -21.14 -0.91 -5.16
CA GLU A 43 -22.35 -1.74 -5.20
C GLU A 43 -22.05 -3.16 -5.68
N GLU A 44 -21.24 -3.30 -6.73
CA GLU A 44 -20.77 -4.60 -7.22
C GLU A 44 -19.93 -5.35 -6.17
N LEU A 45 -19.04 -4.65 -5.47
CA LEU A 45 -18.27 -5.23 -4.36
C LEU A 45 -19.19 -5.72 -3.24
N GLN A 46 -20.21 -4.94 -2.87
CA GLN A 46 -21.18 -5.34 -1.87
C GLN A 46 -21.99 -6.56 -2.32
N MET A 47 -22.44 -6.61 -3.57
CA MET A 47 -23.14 -7.78 -4.12
C MET A 47 -22.26 -9.03 -4.16
N ASN A 48 -21.01 -8.90 -4.62
CA ASN A 48 -20.09 -10.04 -4.70
C ASN A 48 -19.73 -10.57 -3.32
N LEU A 49 -19.48 -9.68 -2.36
CA LEU A 49 -19.24 -10.09 -0.98
C LEU A 49 -20.51 -10.73 -0.38
N GLN A 50 -21.69 -10.16 -0.59
CA GLN A 50 -22.93 -10.77 -0.11
C GLN A 50 -23.13 -12.18 -0.69
N LYS A 51 -22.84 -12.38 -1.98
CA LYS A 51 -22.89 -13.69 -2.64
C LYS A 51 -21.92 -14.70 -2.03
N GLU A 52 -20.66 -14.32 -1.79
CA GLU A 52 -19.68 -15.20 -1.14
C GLU A 52 -20.05 -15.50 0.32
N PHE A 53 -20.66 -14.53 1.02
CA PHE A 53 -21.12 -14.67 2.40
C PHE A 53 -22.55 -15.21 2.53
N ASN A 54 -23.18 -15.72 1.47
CA ASN A 54 -24.57 -16.21 1.44
C ASN A 54 -24.93 -17.24 2.55
N SER A 55 -23.94 -17.85 3.22
CA SER A 55 -24.14 -18.70 4.41
C SER A 55 -24.47 -17.93 5.69
N VAL A 56 -24.38 -16.59 5.68
CA VAL A 56 -24.57 -15.73 6.86
C VAL A 56 -25.69 -14.74 6.55
N ASN A 57 -26.85 -14.92 7.18
CA ASN A 57 -28.03 -14.04 7.04
C ASN A 57 -27.82 -12.67 7.72
N ARG A 58 -26.65 -12.05 7.54
CA ARG A 58 -26.25 -10.76 8.11
C ARG A 58 -26.15 -9.73 7.00
N LYS A 59 -26.51 -8.48 7.33
CA LYS A 59 -26.36 -7.35 6.42
C LYS A 59 -24.90 -6.92 6.37
N LEU A 60 -24.36 -6.73 5.17
CA LEU A 60 -23.00 -6.24 4.96
C LEU A 60 -23.05 -4.77 4.53
N ASN A 61 -22.30 -3.92 5.23
CA ASN A 61 -22.15 -2.50 4.88
C ASN A 61 -20.68 -2.18 4.63
N ILE A 62 -20.39 -1.46 3.54
CA ILE A 62 -19.04 -1.06 3.15
C ILE A 62 -18.95 0.46 3.25
N ALA A 63 -18.01 0.95 4.06
CA ALA A 63 -17.69 2.36 4.18
C ALA A 63 -16.25 2.61 3.72
N ILE A 64 -16.03 3.69 2.98
CA ILE A 64 -14.69 4.12 2.56
C ILE A 64 -14.32 5.37 3.35
N THR A 65 -13.18 5.31 4.05
CA THR A 65 -12.67 6.42 4.86
C THR A 65 -11.33 6.91 4.33
N ARG A 66 -11.12 8.23 4.32
CA ARG A 66 -9.86 8.85 3.89
C ARG A 66 -8.82 8.82 5.00
N ILE A 67 -7.57 8.58 4.63
CA ILE A 67 -6.41 8.77 5.51
C ILE A 67 -5.89 10.20 5.35
N GLU A 68 -5.63 10.89 6.45
CA GLU A 68 -5.16 12.28 6.46
C GLU A 68 -3.80 12.43 5.75
N LYS A 69 -2.82 11.59 6.12
CA LYS A 69 -1.46 11.57 5.54
C LYS A 69 -1.21 10.27 4.77
N PRO A 70 -1.72 10.13 3.53
CA PRO A 70 -1.61 8.88 2.76
C PRO A 70 -0.15 8.52 2.43
N TYR A 71 0.67 9.56 2.29
CA TYR A 71 2.08 9.47 1.96
C TYR A 71 2.96 8.90 3.09
N GLY A 72 2.47 8.89 4.33
CA GLY A 72 3.15 8.21 5.44
C GLY A 72 2.92 6.70 5.47
N ASN A 73 2.00 6.17 4.65
CA ASN A 73 1.68 4.74 4.68
C ASN A 73 2.60 3.94 3.75
N PRO A 74 3.26 2.87 4.24
CA PRO A 74 4.23 2.13 3.43
C PRO A 74 3.57 1.32 2.30
N ASN A 75 2.31 0.89 2.45
CA ASN A 75 1.59 0.16 1.39
C ASN A 75 1.31 1.07 0.18
N ILE A 76 0.80 2.28 0.45
CA ILE A 76 0.53 3.28 -0.59
C ILE A 76 1.84 3.69 -1.27
N ARG A 77 2.93 3.81 -0.48
CA ARG A 77 4.24 4.14 -1.03
C ARG A 77 4.80 3.04 -1.94
N ALA A 78 4.64 1.78 -1.55
CA ALA A 78 5.09 0.65 -2.35
C ALA A 78 4.32 0.55 -3.68
N GLU A 79 3.00 0.79 -3.65
CA GLU A 79 2.16 0.85 -4.85
C GLU A 79 2.59 1.99 -5.78
N PHE A 80 2.92 3.17 -5.24
CA PHE A 80 3.46 4.28 -6.01
C PHE A 80 4.76 3.90 -6.73
N ILE A 81 5.75 3.33 -6.01
CA ILE A 81 7.02 2.90 -6.62
C ILE A 81 6.76 1.82 -7.67
N ALA A 82 5.85 0.88 -7.40
CA ALA A 82 5.47 -0.16 -8.35
C ALA A 82 4.90 0.42 -9.66
N GLY A 83 4.03 1.42 -9.57
CA GLY A 83 3.50 2.15 -10.72
C GLY A 83 4.60 2.83 -11.53
N GLN A 84 5.52 3.52 -10.85
CA GLN A 84 6.66 4.19 -11.51
C GLN A 84 7.57 3.19 -12.24
N LEU A 85 7.87 2.05 -11.63
CA LEU A 85 8.69 1.00 -12.25
C LEU A 85 7.99 0.35 -13.44
N LYS A 86 6.66 0.13 -13.38
CA LYS A 86 5.86 -0.34 -14.52
C LYS A 86 5.88 0.66 -15.68
N ASN A 87 5.84 1.96 -15.37
CA ASN A 87 5.95 3.05 -16.33
C ASN A 87 7.40 3.30 -16.82
N ARG A 88 8.34 2.41 -16.51
CA ARG A 88 9.76 2.48 -16.92
C ARG A 88 10.52 3.71 -16.42
N VAL A 89 10.07 4.31 -15.31
CA VAL A 89 10.85 5.33 -14.63
C VAL A 89 12.05 4.66 -13.95
N SER A 90 13.22 5.29 -14.06
CA SER A 90 14.44 4.79 -13.41
C SER A 90 14.21 4.54 -11.92
N PHE A 91 14.63 3.38 -11.43
CA PHE A 91 14.43 2.99 -10.02
C PHE A 91 14.99 4.02 -9.04
N ARG A 92 16.13 4.66 -9.35
CA ARG A 92 16.73 5.72 -8.52
C ARG A 92 15.81 6.94 -8.42
N LYS A 93 15.23 7.37 -9.54
CA LYS A 93 14.28 8.50 -9.57
C LYS A 93 13.00 8.16 -8.81
N ALA A 94 12.48 6.95 -9.01
CA ALA A 94 11.30 6.47 -8.30
C ALA A 94 11.52 6.41 -6.78
N MET A 95 12.66 5.88 -6.33
CA MET A 95 13.02 5.84 -4.90
C MET A 95 13.21 7.24 -4.31
N LYS A 96 13.96 8.12 -4.99
CA LYS A 96 14.17 9.50 -4.51
C LYS A 96 12.84 10.25 -4.39
N LYS A 97 11.96 10.12 -5.38
CA LYS A 97 10.63 10.76 -5.32
C LYS A 97 9.75 10.18 -4.22
N ALA A 98 9.85 8.87 -3.98
CA ALA A 98 9.14 8.20 -2.90
C ALA A 98 9.60 8.69 -1.51
N ILE A 99 10.88 8.97 -1.33
CA ILE A 99 11.45 9.51 -0.08
C ILE A 99 10.99 10.95 0.13
N GLU A 100 11.16 11.82 -0.88
CA GLU A 100 10.75 13.24 -0.83
C GLU A 100 9.27 13.39 -0.44
N LEU A 101 8.39 12.58 -1.03
CA LEU A 101 6.97 12.60 -0.71
C LEU A 101 6.66 12.04 0.69
N THR A 102 7.53 11.19 1.26
CA THR A 102 7.33 10.63 2.60
C THR A 102 7.76 11.61 3.68
N GLU A 103 8.79 12.41 3.41
CA GLU A 103 9.21 13.50 4.29
C GLU A 103 8.10 14.54 4.50
N GLN A 104 7.29 14.81 3.48
CA GLN A 104 6.11 15.66 3.58
C GLN A 104 5.01 15.13 4.52
N ALA A 105 5.11 13.87 4.95
CA ALA A 105 4.12 13.23 5.82
C ALA A 105 4.57 13.16 7.30
N ASP A 106 5.56 13.98 7.70
CA ASP A 106 6.09 14.08 9.07
C ASP A 106 6.67 12.78 9.62
N THR A 107 7.35 12.00 8.77
CA THR A 107 8.03 10.77 9.21
C THR A 107 9.45 11.07 9.69
N LYS A 108 9.94 10.32 10.68
CA LYS A 108 11.31 10.49 11.23
C LYS A 108 12.41 9.87 10.36
N GLY A 109 12.03 8.96 9.49
CA GLY A 109 12.94 8.33 8.55
C GLY A 109 12.26 7.25 7.73
N ILE A 110 12.85 6.97 6.58
CA ILE A 110 12.38 5.98 5.64
C ILE A 110 13.58 5.20 5.10
N GLN A 111 13.41 3.89 4.97
CA GLN A 111 14.30 3.03 4.21
C GLN A 111 13.48 2.35 3.11
N VAL A 112 13.95 2.47 1.87
CA VAL A 112 13.36 1.79 0.71
C VAL A 112 14.40 0.83 0.16
N GLN A 113 14.02 -0.42 -0.03
CA GLN A 113 14.85 -1.45 -0.65
C GLN A 113 14.13 -2.03 -1.85
N ILE A 114 14.86 -2.18 -2.95
CA ILE A 114 14.41 -2.87 -4.16
C ILE A 114 15.37 -4.02 -4.44
N ALA A 115 14.84 -5.22 -4.61
CA ALA A 115 15.61 -6.43 -4.88
C ALA A 115 15.13 -7.10 -6.18
N GLY A 116 16.07 -7.56 -7.00
CA GLY A 116 15.78 -8.35 -8.20
C GLY A 116 16.62 -7.91 -9.40
N ARG A 117 16.13 -8.21 -10.61
CA ARG A 117 16.78 -7.85 -11.89
C ARG A 117 16.53 -6.39 -12.26
N ILE A 118 17.10 -5.48 -11.47
CA ILE A 118 16.89 -4.04 -11.60
C ILE A 118 17.46 -3.54 -12.95
N ASP A 119 16.66 -2.76 -13.68
CA ASP A 119 16.91 -2.31 -15.06
C ASP A 119 17.16 -3.43 -16.08
N GLY A 120 16.65 -4.63 -15.81
CA GLY A 120 16.78 -5.77 -16.73
C GLY A 120 18.17 -6.37 -16.80
N LYS A 121 19.07 -6.02 -15.87
CA LYS A 121 20.38 -6.67 -15.75
C LYS A 121 20.22 -8.18 -15.52
N GLU A 122 21.19 -8.94 -15.99
CA GLU A 122 21.22 -10.39 -15.92
C GLU A 122 21.26 -10.90 -14.47
N ILE A 123 22.12 -10.29 -13.65
CA ILE A 123 22.31 -10.65 -12.24
C ILE A 123 21.37 -9.80 -11.36
N ALA A 124 20.66 -10.47 -10.46
CA ALA A 124 19.82 -9.81 -9.48
C ALA A 124 20.69 -9.08 -8.44
N ARG A 125 20.28 -7.87 -8.07
CA ARG A 125 20.94 -7.06 -7.04
C ARG A 125 19.93 -6.47 -6.07
N VAL A 126 20.43 -6.01 -4.93
CA VAL A 126 19.64 -5.31 -3.90
C VAL A 126 20.17 -3.90 -3.79
N GLU A 127 19.30 -2.93 -4.05
CA GLU A 127 19.58 -1.51 -3.92
C GLU A 127 18.72 -0.96 -2.79
N TRP A 128 19.29 -0.19 -1.89
CA TRP A 128 18.55 0.44 -0.81
C TRP A 128 19.00 1.89 -0.64
N ILE A 129 18.04 2.74 -0.28
CA ILE A 129 18.26 4.14 0.08
C ILE A 129 17.58 4.34 1.42
N ARG A 130 18.27 5.05 2.32
CA ARG A 130 17.77 5.36 3.65
C ARG A 130 17.98 6.83 3.91
N GLU A 131 16.92 7.49 4.37
CA GLU A 131 16.95 8.87 4.83
C GLU A 131 16.35 8.97 6.23
N GLY A 132 16.95 9.80 7.08
CA GLY A 132 16.56 9.94 8.49
C GLY A 132 16.87 8.71 9.36
N ARG A 133 16.17 8.63 10.50
CA ARG A 133 16.37 7.59 11.51
C ARG A 133 15.49 6.38 11.23
N VAL A 134 16.09 5.19 11.11
CA VAL A 134 15.36 3.91 10.95
C VAL A 134 16.04 2.86 11.85
N PRO A 135 15.68 2.81 13.14
CA PRO A 135 16.32 1.91 14.10
C PRO A 135 15.77 0.48 13.97
N LEU A 136 16.44 -0.37 13.17
CA LEU A 136 16.01 -1.76 12.95
C LEU A 136 16.31 -2.71 14.13
N GLN A 137 17.14 -2.27 15.09
CA GLN A 137 17.51 -3.08 16.26
C GLN A 137 16.59 -2.84 17.46
N THR A 138 15.95 -1.66 17.54
CA THR A 138 15.15 -1.25 18.69
C THR A 138 13.72 -1.76 18.53
N ILE A 139 13.34 -2.83 19.23
CA ILE A 139 11.99 -3.42 19.15
C ILE A 139 10.89 -2.41 19.52
N ARG A 140 11.18 -1.47 20.43
CA ARG A 140 10.24 -0.42 20.86
C ARG A 140 9.98 0.65 19.78
N ALA A 141 10.81 0.73 18.75
CA ALA A 141 10.58 1.68 17.67
C ALA A 141 9.33 1.27 16.87
N LYS A 142 8.39 2.20 16.73
CA LYS A 142 7.20 2.03 15.89
C LYS A 142 7.63 2.15 14.42
N ILE A 143 7.82 1.00 13.76
CA ILE A 143 8.21 0.92 12.36
C ILE A 143 7.07 0.31 11.56
N ASP A 144 6.55 1.10 10.63
CA ASP A 144 5.59 0.65 9.64
C ASP A 144 6.33 -0.02 8.48
N TYR A 145 5.99 -1.28 8.20
CA TYR A 145 6.65 -2.10 7.19
C TYR A 145 5.70 -2.52 6.08
N CYS A 146 6.18 -2.50 4.85
CA CYS A 146 5.49 -3.09 3.69
C CYS A 146 6.46 -3.92 2.84
N SER A 147 5.98 -5.05 2.35
CA SER A 147 6.60 -5.82 1.28
C SER A 147 5.64 -5.89 0.10
N TYR A 148 6.11 -5.52 -1.08
CA TYR A 148 5.30 -5.47 -2.30
C TYR A 148 6.05 -6.10 -3.48
N THR A 149 5.37 -6.92 -4.25
CA THR A 149 5.94 -7.61 -5.40
C THR A 149 5.48 -6.94 -6.69
N VAL A 150 6.43 -6.52 -7.53
CA VAL A 150 6.16 -5.87 -8.81
C VAL A 150 6.54 -6.79 -9.95
N ARG A 151 5.61 -7.02 -10.86
CA ARG A 151 5.89 -7.70 -12.13
C ARG A 151 6.21 -6.64 -13.18
N THR A 152 7.40 -6.73 -13.74
CA THR A 152 7.90 -5.89 -14.84
C THR A 152 8.17 -6.78 -16.06
N ILE A 153 8.46 -6.16 -17.21
CA ILE A 153 8.86 -6.89 -18.41
C ILE A 153 10.12 -7.74 -18.22
N TYR A 154 11.00 -7.35 -17.29
CA TYR A 154 12.26 -8.04 -17.01
C TYR A 154 12.14 -9.11 -15.92
N GLY A 155 10.91 -9.39 -15.46
CA GLY A 155 10.61 -10.33 -14.39
C GLY A 155 10.11 -9.64 -13.13
N VAL A 156 10.36 -10.28 -11.99
CA VAL A 156 9.78 -9.90 -10.70
C VAL A 156 10.80 -9.11 -9.87
N LEU A 157 10.35 -7.97 -9.34
CA LEU A 157 11.09 -7.14 -8.39
C LEU A 157 10.36 -7.16 -7.04
N GLY A 158 11.12 -7.21 -5.95
CA GLY A 158 10.61 -7.06 -4.59
C GLY A 158 10.91 -5.67 -4.06
N ILE A 159 9.90 -4.97 -3.56
CA ILE A 159 10.03 -3.68 -2.87
C ILE A 159 9.78 -3.93 -1.38
N LYS A 160 10.68 -3.43 -0.54
CA LYS A 160 10.49 -3.39 0.92
C LYS A 160 10.63 -1.94 1.39
N ILE A 161 9.74 -1.52 2.27
CA ILE A 161 9.72 -0.17 2.82
C ILE A 161 9.60 -0.26 4.33
N TRP A 162 10.44 0.50 5.02
CA TRP A 162 10.36 0.74 6.46
C TRP A 162 10.17 2.23 6.67
N ILE A 163 9.13 2.62 7.41
CA ILE A 163 8.87 4.01 7.80
C ILE A 163 8.91 4.07 9.31
N PHE A 164 9.80 4.92 9.84
CA PHE A 164 9.87 5.16 11.28
C PHE A 164 8.93 6.31 11.63
N ILE A 165 7.95 6.00 12.48
CA ILE A 165 6.96 6.96 12.97
C ILE A 165 7.33 7.31 14.40
N GLU A 166 7.19 8.59 14.75
CA GLU A 166 7.28 9.00 16.14
C GLU A 166 6.17 8.31 16.94
N GLY A 167 6.57 7.49 17.92
CA GLY A 167 5.63 7.13 18.95
C GLY A 167 5.41 8.34 19.83
N GLU A 168 4.16 8.80 19.92
CA GLU A 168 3.61 9.15 21.23
C GLU A 168 3.86 8.00 22.22
#